data_AF-A0A7W3R7B4-F1
#
_entry.id   AF-A0A7W3R7B4-F1
#
_cell.length_a   1.000
_cell.length_b   1.000
_cell.length_c   1.000
_cell.angle_alpha   90.00
_cell.angle_beta   90.00
_cell.angle_gamma   90.00
#
_symmetry.space_group_name_H-M   'P 1'
#
loop_
_entity.id
_entity.type
_entity.pdbx_description
1 polymer ?
#
loop_
_entity_poly.entity_id
_entity_poly.type
_entity_poly.pdbx_seq_one_letter_code
_entity_poly.pdbx_strand_id
1 'polypeptide(L)'
;MRTLVEEAEPVARFDGMTTGLGQAVPLRVLWHAGRRRWLVHLTYDGGLAEAGALREFAEAVVRIVESREGVHETLLVDDGYGSIEVGMEAVDGAVELSAFLYYDTRQDFVGVSALGEPLFHNFLGSAYLQLDGTVTDEERLVANARALLDRLASTPDAEPVPSPPRYEDVVELVDPDRGHQRLVLSRRVNDGAWRIGVLPTMTTEIDVSGARALADALVTPGLEATVIENDRYRLTVAVEDGTVLCRFTSPGEGRVLEERVRGLDAEVIARNARTLRDALAG
;
A
#
# COMPACT_ATOMS: atom_id res chain seq x y z
N MET A 1 -6.88 10.23 -8.91
CA MET A 1 -6.77 11.09 -7.72
C MET A 1 -6.63 12.57 -8.06
N ARG A 2 -5.67 12.97 -8.91
CA ARG A 2 -5.38 14.38 -9.25
C ARG A 2 -6.61 15.25 -9.58
N THR A 3 -7.49 14.82 -10.49
CA THR A 3 -8.71 15.57 -10.85
C THR A 3 -9.71 15.68 -9.69
N LEU A 4 -9.80 14.66 -8.82
CA LEU A 4 -10.67 14.70 -7.64
C LEU A 4 -10.17 15.71 -6.60
N VAL A 5 -8.86 15.86 -6.47
CA VAL A 5 -8.23 16.81 -5.54
C VAL A 5 -8.38 18.25 -6.04
N GLU A 6 -8.24 18.47 -7.35
CA GLU A 6 -8.37 19.81 -7.97
C GLU A 6 -9.79 20.39 -7.83
N GLU A 7 -10.83 19.55 -7.78
CA GLU A 7 -12.23 19.95 -7.64
C GLU A 7 -12.73 19.96 -6.18
N ALA A 8 -11.89 19.56 -5.22
CA ALA A 8 -12.28 19.45 -3.82
C ALA A 8 -12.04 20.75 -3.02
N GLU A 9 -12.96 21.05 -2.11
CA GLU A 9 -12.86 22.16 -1.16
C GLU A 9 -11.90 21.79 -0.01
N PRO A 10 -10.92 22.63 0.33
CA PRO A 10 -10.11 22.43 1.53
C PRO A 10 -10.93 22.67 2.79
N VAL A 11 -10.94 21.69 3.70
CA VAL A 11 -11.72 21.73 4.95
C VAL A 11 -10.84 21.98 6.16
N ALA A 12 -9.74 21.22 6.29
CA ALA A 12 -8.83 21.34 7.43
C ALA A 12 -7.39 21.08 7.00
N ARG A 13 -6.46 21.64 7.78
CA ARG A 13 -5.02 21.49 7.58
C ARG A 13 -4.34 21.25 8.92
N PHE A 14 -3.60 20.16 9.05
CA PHE A 14 -2.84 19.84 10.25
C PHE A 14 -1.35 19.96 9.91
N ASP A 15 -0.69 20.88 10.60
CA ASP A 15 0.75 21.12 10.49
C ASP A 15 1.45 20.53 11.73
N GLY A 16 2.76 20.29 11.64
CA GLY A 16 3.57 19.77 12.74
C GLY A 16 4.50 18.65 12.29
N MET A 17 4.13 17.92 11.24
CA MET A 17 4.94 16.83 10.71
C MET A 17 6.05 17.33 9.78
N THR A 18 7.19 16.64 9.83
CA THR A 18 8.31 16.86 8.92
C THR A 18 8.81 15.53 8.34
N THR A 19 9.43 15.60 7.16
CA THR A 19 10.26 14.49 6.66
C THR A 19 11.54 14.35 7.48
N GLY A 20 12.26 13.23 7.37
CA GLY A 20 13.62 13.10 7.92
C GLY A 20 14.65 14.14 7.43
N LEU A 21 14.33 14.93 6.40
CA LEU A 21 15.13 16.06 5.92
C LEU A 21 14.67 17.42 6.50
N GLY A 22 13.74 17.44 7.45
CA GLY A 22 13.20 18.65 8.08
C GLY A 22 12.21 19.45 7.22
N GLN A 23 11.79 18.93 6.06
CA GLN A 23 10.76 19.57 5.24
C GLN A 23 9.38 19.41 5.88
N ALA A 24 8.66 20.52 6.06
CA ALA A 24 7.30 20.49 6.62
C ALA A 24 6.30 19.84 5.67
N VAL A 25 5.50 18.90 6.18
CA VAL A 25 4.50 18.16 5.41
C VAL A 25 3.13 18.30 6.07
N PRO A 26 2.22 19.12 5.51
CA PRO A 26 0.89 19.27 6.07
C PRO A 26 -0.04 18.13 5.64
N LEU A 27 -0.82 17.63 6.59
CA LEU A 27 -2.01 16.81 6.31
C LEU A 27 -3.16 17.73 5.93
N ARG A 28 -3.76 17.53 4.76
CA ARG A 28 -4.93 18.27 4.31
C ARG A 28 -6.13 17.35 4.22
N VAL A 29 -7.25 17.82 4.75
CA VAL A 29 -8.56 17.17 4.59
C VAL A 29 -9.39 18.02 3.64
N LEU A 30 -9.93 17.38 2.61
CA LEU A 30 -10.70 18.02 1.55
C LEU A 30 -12.07 17.35 1.42
N TRP A 31 -13.05 18.10 0.93
CA TRP A 31 -14.38 17.61 0.62
C TRP A 31 -14.72 17.82 -0.86
N HIS A 32 -15.08 16.73 -1.53
CA HIS A 32 -15.55 16.78 -2.91
C HIS A 32 -17.08 16.70 -2.96
N ALA A 33 -17.75 17.84 -3.00
CA ALA A 33 -19.22 17.91 -2.97
C ALA A 33 -19.88 17.15 -4.13
N GLY A 34 -19.39 17.30 -5.36
CA GLY A 34 -19.95 16.62 -6.54
C GLY A 34 -19.87 15.09 -6.50
N ARG A 35 -18.92 14.52 -5.75
CA ARG A 35 -18.77 13.06 -5.56
C ARG A 35 -19.20 12.60 -4.18
N ARG A 36 -19.55 13.54 -3.28
CA ARG A 36 -19.82 13.36 -1.86
C ARG A 36 -18.73 12.53 -1.18
N ARG A 37 -17.47 12.90 -1.37
CA ARG A 37 -16.31 12.13 -0.85
C ARG A 37 -15.37 12.99 -0.04
N TRP A 38 -14.85 12.41 1.03
CA TRP A 38 -13.75 12.96 1.80
C TRP A 38 -12.42 12.49 1.23
N LEU A 39 -11.45 13.40 1.19
CA LEU A 39 -10.11 13.15 0.69
C LEU A 39 -9.10 13.59 1.72
N VAL A 40 -8.03 12.83 1.85
CA VAL A 40 -6.84 13.19 2.60
C VAL A 40 -5.69 13.38 1.62
N HIS A 41 -4.87 14.38 1.85
CA HIS A 41 -3.70 14.66 1.03
C HIS A 41 -2.50 15.10 1.87
N LEU A 42 -1.37 14.43 1.68
CA LEU A 42 -0.03 14.74 2.15
C LEU A 42 0.85 15.09 0.93
N THR A 43 2.00 15.72 1.11
CA THR A 43 2.85 16.23 0.00
C THR A 43 3.09 15.23 -1.14
N TYR A 44 3.14 13.93 -0.83
CA TYR A 44 3.45 12.87 -1.78
C TYR A 44 2.28 11.95 -2.12
N ASP A 45 1.22 11.95 -1.34
CA ASP A 45 0.16 10.94 -1.46
C ASP A 45 -1.19 11.43 -0.92
N GLY A 46 -2.25 10.69 -1.20
CA GLY A 46 -3.57 10.98 -0.70
C GLY A 46 -4.60 9.97 -1.18
N GLY A 47 -5.70 9.88 -0.46
CA GLY A 47 -6.74 8.90 -0.76
C GLY A 47 -8.09 9.29 -0.24
N LEU A 48 -9.04 8.38 -0.46
CA LEU A 48 -10.38 8.48 0.07
C LEU A 48 -10.35 8.13 1.55
N ALA A 49 -10.95 8.99 2.37
CA ALA A 49 -11.06 8.77 3.80
C ALA A 49 -12.52 8.57 4.20
N GLU A 50 -12.74 7.72 5.19
CA GLU A 50 -14.06 7.56 5.80
C GLU A 50 -14.34 8.74 6.74
N ALA A 51 -15.57 9.23 6.73
CA ALA A 51 -15.99 10.33 7.63
C ALA A 51 -15.84 9.94 9.11
N GLY A 52 -15.98 8.64 9.43
CA GLY A 52 -15.76 8.09 10.77
C GLY A 52 -14.29 8.24 11.21
N ALA A 53 -13.34 7.83 10.38
CA ALA A 53 -11.91 7.93 10.68
C ALA A 53 -11.46 9.40 10.85
N LEU A 54 -11.96 10.30 10.00
CA LEU A 54 -11.69 11.74 10.14
C LEU A 54 -12.25 12.33 11.44
N ARG A 55 -13.43 11.88 11.86
CA ARG A 55 -14.05 12.30 13.12
C ARG A 55 -13.23 11.80 14.31
N GLU A 56 -12.89 10.53 14.32
CA GLU A 56 -12.07 9.90 15.36
C GLU A 56 -10.73 10.61 15.53
N PHE A 57 -10.03 10.87 14.42
CA PHE A 57 -8.78 11.64 14.41
C PHE A 57 -8.98 13.04 15.00
N ALA A 58 -9.98 13.79 14.54
CA ALA A 58 -10.21 15.15 15.02
C ALA A 58 -10.61 15.22 16.50
N GLU A 59 -11.43 14.27 16.98
CA GLU A 59 -11.78 14.15 18.40
C GLU A 59 -10.54 13.82 19.25
N ALA A 60 -9.66 12.95 18.76
CA ALA A 60 -8.41 12.63 19.42
C ALA A 60 -7.48 13.85 19.51
N VAL A 61 -7.40 14.66 18.45
CA VAL A 61 -6.63 15.92 18.46
C VAL A 61 -7.08 16.84 19.58
N VAL A 62 -8.39 17.14 19.66
CA VAL A 62 -8.93 18.01 20.71
C VAL A 62 -8.64 17.41 22.09
N ARG A 63 -8.93 16.12 22.27
CA ARG A 63 -8.75 15.43 23.54
C ARG A 63 -7.30 15.47 24.03
N ILE A 64 -6.32 15.07 23.20
CA ILE A 64 -4.91 14.93 23.60
C ILE A 64 -4.29 16.29 23.92
N VAL A 65 -4.58 17.33 23.12
CA VAL A 65 -4.06 18.68 23.39
C VAL A 65 -4.63 19.24 24.69
N GLU A 66 -5.91 19.01 24.97
CA GLU A 66 -6.57 19.51 26.17
C GLU A 66 -6.19 18.73 27.43
N SER A 67 -6.08 17.40 27.36
CA SER A 67 -5.72 16.55 28.50
C SER A 67 -4.23 16.53 28.80
N ARG A 68 -3.38 16.78 27.79
CA ARG A 68 -1.93 16.56 27.84
C ARG A 68 -1.54 15.11 28.11
N GLU A 69 -2.43 14.17 27.79
CA GLU A 69 -2.23 12.75 28.04
C GLU A 69 -2.81 11.91 26.89
N GLY A 70 -2.08 10.85 26.54
CA GLY A 70 -2.56 9.78 25.67
C GLY A 70 -1.80 9.65 24.36
N VAL A 71 -2.03 8.51 23.73
CA VAL A 71 -1.57 8.15 22.38
C VAL A 71 -2.80 7.75 21.58
N HIS A 72 -2.87 8.14 20.33
CA HIS A 72 -3.93 7.72 19.43
C HIS A 72 -3.39 7.55 18.01
N GLU A 73 -3.81 6.47 17.37
CA GLU A 73 -3.49 6.17 15.98
C GLU A 73 -4.80 5.85 15.24
N THR A 74 -4.93 6.37 14.02
CA THR A 74 -6.10 6.14 13.16
C THR A 74 -5.66 5.87 11.73
N LEU A 75 -6.21 4.83 11.12
CA LEU A 75 -6.10 4.59 9.69
C LEU A 75 -7.05 5.53 8.93
N LEU A 76 -6.50 6.49 8.19
CA LEU A 76 -7.31 7.45 7.41
C LEU A 76 -7.59 6.97 5.99
N VAL A 77 -6.64 6.28 5.37
CA VAL A 77 -6.72 5.81 3.99
C VAL A 77 -6.21 4.38 3.94
N ASP A 78 -6.95 3.52 3.25
CA ASP A 78 -6.51 2.20 2.81
C ASP A 78 -7.21 1.89 1.48
N ASP A 79 -6.42 1.81 0.40
CA ASP A 79 -6.92 1.45 -0.93
C ASP A 79 -6.55 0.02 -1.33
N GLY A 80 -5.93 -0.74 -0.42
CA GLY A 80 -5.42 -2.09 -0.64
C GLY A 80 -4.03 -2.17 -1.28
N TYR A 81 -3.46 -1.03 -1.70
CA TYR A 81 -2.12 -0.89 -2.27
C TYR A 81 -1.25 0.14 -1.54
N GLY A 82 -1.85 1.00 -0.73
CA GLY A 82 -1.20 1.92 0.17
C GLY A 82 -2.14 2.31 1.29
N SER A 83 -1.57 2.69 2.42
CA SER A 83 -2.32 3.19 3.55
C SER A 83 -1.67 4.42 4.16
N ILE A 84 -2.50 5.26 4.76
CA ILE A 84 -2.08 6.43 5.54
C ILE A 84 -2.67 6.25 6.93
N GLU A 85 -1.81 5.97 7.89
CA GLU A 85 -2.12 6.02 9.32
C GLU A 85 -1.61 7.34 9.88
N VAL A 86 -2.37 7.96 10.79
CA VAL A 86 -1.95 9.17 11.49
C VAL A 86 -1.94 8.90 12.97
N GLY A 87 -0.91 9.38 13.64
CA GLY A 87 -0.69 9.21 15.06
C GLY A 87 -0.58 10.56 15.77
N MET A 88 -0.92 10.56 17.05
CA MET A 88 -0.74 11.71 17.92
C MET A 88 -0.43 11.24 19.34
N GLU A 89 0.53 11.90 19.97
CA GLU A 89 0.97 11.56 21.32
C GLU A 89 1.26 12.84 22.12
N ALA A 90 0.90 12.83 23.41
CA ALA A 90 1.40 13.80 24.37
C ALA A 90 2.59 13.19 25.13
N VAL A 91 3.79 13.73 24.90
CA VAL A 91 5.05 13.26 25.50
C VAL A 91 5.84 14.44 26.05
N ASP A 92 6.33 14.32 27.29
CA ASP A 92 7.14 15.33 27.98
C ASP A 92 6.55 16.76 27.96
N GLY A 93 5.22 16.86 28.02
CA GLY A 93 4.48 18.13 28.02
C GLY A 93 4.35 18.78 26.63
N ALA A 94 4.87 18.14 25.59
CA ALA A 94 4.68 18.50 24.20
C ALA A 94 3.66 17.57 23.52
N VAL A 95 3.13 18.03 22.40
CA VAL A 95 2.26 17.25 21.54
C VAL A 95 3.00 16.93 20.24
N GLU A 96 3.07 15.66 19.89
CA GLU A 96 3.65 15.17 18.65
C GLU A 96 2.55 14.70 17.70
N LEU A 97 2.74 15.00 16.42
CA LEU A 97 1.88 14.53 15.33
C LEU A 97 2.73 13.68 14.39
N SER A 98 2.22 12.51 14.03
CA SER A 98 2.88 11.59 13.11
C SER A 98 1.95 11.12 12.01
N ALA A 99 2.53 10.73 10.88
CA ALA A 99 1.86 10.02 9.82
C ALA A 99 2.78 8.92 9.27
N PHE A 100 2.19 7.76 9.08
CA PHE A 100 2.80 6.55 8.60
C PHE A 100 2.17 6.25 7.24
N LEU A 101 2.93 6.47 6.17
CA LEU A 101 2.48 6.11 4.84
C LEU A 101 3.08 4.77 4.49
N TYR A 102 2.26 3.73 4.48
CA TYR A 102 2.68 2.41 4.04
C TYR A 102 2.36 2.29 2.57
N TYR A 103 3.37 1.89 1.82
CA TYR A 103 3.18 1.54 0.44
C TYR A 103 3.23 0.03 0.37
N ASP A 104 2.35 -0.57 -0.43
CA ASP A 104 2.71 -1.86 -0.97
C ASP A 104 4.07 -1.66 -1.63
N THR A 105 5.05 -2.47 -1.23
CA THR A 105 6.46 -2.45 -1.69
C THR A 105 6.63 -2.64 -3.21
N ARG A 106 5.52 -2.53 -3.95
CA ARG A 106 5.20 -3.17 -5.21
C ARG A 106 4.36 -2.27 -6.13
N GLN A 107 4.12 -1.00 -5.77
CA GLN A 107 3.67 0.00 -6.74
C GLN A 107 4.84 0.32 -7.69
N ASP A 108 4.71 -0.14 -8.94
CA ASP A 108 5.60 0.08 -10.11
C ASP A 108 7.11 0.25 -9.83
N PHE A 109 7.76 -0.85 -9.47
CA PHE A 109 9.22 -0.99 -9.48
C PHE A 109 9.73 -1.75 -10.72
N VAL A 110 9.26 -1.47 -11.94
CA VAL A 110 10.06 -1.77 -13.16
C VAL A 110 9.63 -0.82 -14.28
N GLY A 111 10.55 0.02 -14.70
CA GLY A 111 10.40 0.85 -15.88
C GLY A 111 11.67 1.66 -16.09
N VAL A 112 11.86 2.11 -17.31
CA VAL A 112 13.06 2.80 -17.76
C VAL A 112 12.64 3.98 -18.62
N SER A 113 13.32 5.10 -18.44
CA SER A 113 12.83 6.38 -18.92
C SER A 113 13.05 6.47 -20.42
N ALA A 114 12.44 7.46 -21.07
CA ALA A 114 12.68 7.74 -22.49
C ALA A 114 14.17 8.05 -22.83
N LEU A 115 15.06 8.12 -21.83
CA LEU A 115 16.50 8.33 -21.97
C LEU A 115 17.35 7.11 -21.59
N GLY A 116 16.76 5.94 -21.31
CA GLY A 116 17.53 4.73 -21.01
C GLY A 116 18.09 4.67 -19.58
N GLU A 117 17.55 5.47 -18.67
CA GLU A 117 17.88 5.44 -17.25
C GLU A 117 16.81 4.61 -16.50
N PRO A 118 17.14 3.91 -15.39
CA PRO A 118 16.08 3.33 -14.56
C PRO A 118 15.07 4.42 -14.18
N LEU A 119 13.77 4.18 -14.39
CA LEU A 119 12.73 5.06 -13.85
C LEU A 119 12.73 4.90 -12.33
N PHE A 120 13.47 5.79 -11.68
CA PHE A 120 13.06 6.62 -10.55
C PHE A 120 11.98 6.04 -9.64
N HIS A 121 12.36 5.56 -8.46
CA HIS A 121 12.56 6.35 -7.23
C HIS A 121 11.29 6.37 -6.37
N ASN A 122 11.27 5.44 -5.42
CA ASN A 122 11.07 5.85 -4.05
C ASN A 122 12.18 6.88 -3.73
N PHE A 123 11.84 8.16 -3.53
CA PHE A 123 12.85 9.17 -3.19
C PHE A 123 13.61 8.83 -1.90
N LEU A 124 13.11 7.87 -1.10
CA LEU A 124 13.64 7.42 0.18
C LEU A 124 14.01 5.92 0.26
N GLY A 125 13.72 5.11 -0.76
CA GLY A 125 13.96 3.65 -0.76
C GLY A 125 13.21 2.81 0.28
N SER A 126 12.26 3.39 1.03
CA SER A 126 11.56 2.72 2.13
C SER A 126 10.13 2.27 1.76
N ALA A 127 9.74 1.05 2.14
CA ALA A 127 8.37 0.49 2.09
C ALA A 127 7.30 1.32 2.83
N TYR A 128 7.76 2.40 3.43
CA TYR A 128 7.13 3.09 4.52
C TYR A 128 7.76 4.48 4.61
N LEU A 129 6.96 5.53 4.69
CA LEU A 129 7.42 6.88 5.00
C LEU A 129 6.89 7.29 6.36
N GLN A 130 7.82 7.53 7.29
CA GLN A 130 7.52 8.18 8.56
C GLN A 130 7.57 9.68 8.40
N LEU A 131 6.52 10.35 8.84
CA LEU A 131 6.48 11.77 9.08
C LEU A 131 6.20 11.97 10.56
N ASP A 132 6.99 12.79 11.24
CA ASP A 132 6.75 13.13 12.63
C ASP A 132 7.26 14.53 12.95
N GLY A 133 6.77 15.07 14.06
CA GLY A 133 7.28 16.32 14.61
C GLY A 133 6.42 16.88 15.72
N THR A 134 7.05 17.70 16.54
CA THR A 134 6.39 18.44 17.62
C THR A 134 5.51 19.55 17.04
N VAL A 135 4.25 19.60 17.50
CA VAL A 135 3.29 20.63 17.13
C VAL A 135 3.69 21.95 17.80
N THR A 136 3.95 22.96 16.99
CA THR A 136 4.37 24.29 17.47
C THR A 136 3.22 25.28 17.68
N ASP A 137 2.07 25.01 17.06
CA ASP A 137 0.86 25.83 17.11
C ASP A 137 -0.36 24.96 17.44
N GLU A 138 -0.46 24.57 18.70
CA GLU A 138 -1.50 23.68 19.20
C GLU A 138 -2.90 24.32 19.18
N GLU A 139 -2.99 25.65 19.36
CA GLU A 139 -4.25 26.38 19.25
C GLU A 139 -4.81 26.26 17.83
N ARG A 140 -3.96 26.42 16.81
CA ARG A 140 -4.35 26.21 15.41
C ARG A 140 -4.70 24.75 15.13
N LEU A 141 -3.97 23.80 15.72
CA LEU A 141 -4.27 22.38 15.57
C LEU A 141 -5.68 22.05 16.08
N VAL A 142 -6.03 22.50 17.29
CA VAL A 142 -7.36 22.31 17.90
C VAL A 142 -8.43 23.06 17.12
N ALA A 143 -8.16 24.28 16.66
CA ALA A 143 -9.10 25.04 15.84
C ALA A 143 -9.44 24.32 14.53
N ASN A 144 -8.44 23.74 13.86
CA ASN A 144 -8.64 22.96 12.64
C ASN A 144 -9.36 21.64 12.88
N ALA A 145 -9.10 20.97 14.02
CA ALA A 145 -9.85 19.77 14.42
C ALA A 145 -11.33 20.09 14.66
N ARG A 146 -11.64 21.16 15.40
CA ARG A 146 -13.02 21.60 15.64
C ARG A 146 -13.73 22.01 14.35
N ALA A 147 -13.04 22.73 13.47
CA ALA A 147 -13.58 23.09 12.15
C ALA A 147 -13.89 21.85 11.30
N LEU A 148 -13.04 20.82 11.35
CA LEU A 148 -13.30 19.54 10.69
C LEU A 148 -14.53 18.84 11.28
N LEU A 149 -14.68 18.81 12.60
CA LEU A 149 -15.84 18.22 13.28
C LEU A 149 -17.14 18.95 12.90
N ASP A 150 -17.15 20.28 12.91
CA ASP A 150 -18.30 21.09 12.49
C ASP A 150 -18.65 20.85 11.03
N ARG A 151 -17.63 20.73 10.16
CA ARG A 151 -17.86 20.39 8.75
C ARG A 151 -18.42 18.98 8.61
N LEU A 152 -17.87 17.98 9.30
CA LEU A 152 -18.37 16.60 9.28
C LEU A 152 -19.83 16.50 9.77
N ALA A 153 -20.22 17.32 10.76
CA ALA A 153 -21.59 17.36 11.28
C ALA A 153 -22.59 18.02 10.31
N SER A 154 -22.12 18.95 9.47
CA SER A 154 -22.95 19.68 8.50
C SER A 154 -22.90 19.11 7.08
N THR A 155 -22.04 18.13 6.82
CA THR A 155 -21.87 17.53 5.49
C THR A 155 -22.90 16.42 5.27
N PRO A 156 -23.58 16.37 4.11
CA PRO A 156 -24.45 15.25 3.75
C PRO A 156 -23.69 13.93 3.80
N ASP A 157 -24.41 12.81 3.94
CA ASP A 157 -23.78 11.48 3.97
C ASP A 157 -22.79 11.33 2.82
N ALA A 158 -21.57 10.91 3.14
CA ALA A 158 -20.57 10.63 2.12
C ALA A 158 -20.95 9.35 1.37
N GLU A 159 -20.58 9.28 0.09
CA GLU A 159 -20.53 7.98 -0.58
C GLU A 159 -19.50 7.10 0.15
N PRO A 160 -19.83 5.83 0.43
CA PRO A 160 -18.91 4.92 1.10
C PRO A 160 -17.56 4.86 0.39
N VAL A 161 -16.47 4.80 1.16
CA VAL A 161 -15.17 4.48 0.57
C VAL A 161 -15.25 3.03 0.07
N PRO A 162 -14.86 2.76 -1.18
CA PRO A 162 -14.79 1.39 -1.65
C PRO A 162 -13.89 0.59 -0.73
N SER A 163 -14.41 -0.51 -0.16
CA SER A 163 -13.57 -1.39 0.63
C SER A 163 -12.42 -1.91 -0.22
N PRO A 164 -11.20 -2.02 0.34
CA PRO A 164 -10.09 -2.59 -0.39
C PRO A 164 -10.45 -4.01 -0.85
N PRO A 165 -9.97 -4.43 -2.04
CA PRO A 165 -10.24 -5.76 -2.54
C PRO A 165 -9.71 -6.82 -1.55
N ARG A 166 -10.59 -7.71 -1.10
CA ARG A 166 -10.22 -8.83 -0.22
C ARG A 166 -9.69 -9.99 -1.05
N TYR A 167 -8.58 -10.55 -0.61
CA TYR A 167 -7.95 -11.70 -1.25
C TYR A 167 -7.72 -12.81 -0.23
N GLU A 168 -7.87 -14.04 -0.67
CA GLU A 168 -7.53 -15.24 0.08
C GLU A 168 -6.34 -15.92 -0.58
N ASP A 169 -5.32 -16.24 0.21
CA ASP A 169 -4.10 -16.86 -0.29
C ASP A 169 -4.37 -18.32 -0.67
N VAL A 170 -4.09 -18.65 -1.92
CA VAL A 170 -4.20 -20.01 -2.49
C VAL A 170 -2.84 -20.71 -2.44
N VAL A 171 -1.78 -19.94 -2.69
CA VAL A 171 -0.39 -20.38 -2.58
C VAL A 171 0.35 -19.40 -1.70
N GLU A 172 1.12 -19.92 -0.76
CA GLU A 172 2.11 -19.15 -0.02
C GLU A 172 3.39 -19.99 0.11
N LEU A 173 4.47 -19.49 -0.50
CA LEU A 173 5.82 -20.05 -0.42
C LEU A 173 6.72 -19.02 0.23
N VAL A 174 7.24 -19.33 1.41
CA VAL A 174 8.03 -18.42 2.24
C VAL A 174 9.44 -18.95 2.38
N ASP A 175 10.44 -18.09 2.20
CA ASP A 175 11.84 -18.41 2.46
C ASP A 175 11.99 -18.57 4.00
N PRO A 176 12.34 -19.77 4.50
CA PRO A 176 12.33 -20.05 5.93
C PRO A 176 13.38 -19.24 6.70
N ASP A 177 14.46 -18.85 6.04
CA ASP A 177 15.53 -18.04 6.63
C ASP A 177 15.25 -16.54 6.47
N ARG A 178 14.46 -16.18 5.45
CA ARG A 178 14.10 -14.79 5.12
C ARG A 178 12.58 -14.67 4.98
N GLY A 179 11.85 -14.74 6.09
CA GLY A 179 10.38 -14.76 6.08
C GLY A 179 9.67 -13.59 5.36
N HIS A 180 10.37 -12.52 5.02
CA HIS A 180 9.87 -11.43 4.18
C HIS A 180 9.96 -11.72 2.66
N GLN A 181 10.85 -12.61 2.22
CA GLN A 181 10.92 -13.12 0.85
C GLN A 181 9.90 -14.25 0.67
N ARG A 182 8.85 -13.97 -0.10
CA ARG A 182 7.79 -14.95 -0.33
C ARG A 182 7.10 -14.78 -1.67
N LEU A 183 6.59 -15.88 -2.22
CA LEU A 183 5.72 -15.90 -3.37
C LEU A 183 4.32 -16.26 -2.90
N VAL A 184 3.37 -15.36 -3.15
CA VAL A 184 1.98 -15.52 -2.79
C VAL A 184 1.14 -15.48 -4.06
N LEU A 185 0.18 -16.39 -4.19
CA LEU A 185 -0.88 -16.27 -5.18
C LEU A 185 -2.22 -16.29 -4.44
N SER A 186 -3.00 -15.23 -4.63
CA SER A 186 -4.28 -15.05 -3.95
C SER A 186 -5.42 -14.95 -4.95
N ARG A 187 -6.63 -15.30 -4.50
CA ARG A 187 -7.88 -15.16 -5.27
C ARG A 187 -8.77 -14.11 -4.61
N ARG A 188 -9.28 -13.17 -5.40
CA ARG A 188 -10.15 -12.11 -4.89
C ARG A 188 -11.52 -12.68 -4.53
N VAL A 189 -12.01 -12.36 -3.34
CA VAL A 189 -13.21 -13.00 -2.74
C VAL A 189 -14.48 -12.74 -3.56
N ASN A 190 -14.61 -11.56 -4.15
CA ASN A 190 -15.85 -11.11 -4.79
C ASN A 190 -16.04 -11.60 -6.24
N ASP A 191 -14.96 -11.65 -7.02
CA ASP A 191 -15.03 -11.97 -8.46
C ASP A 191 -14.02 -13.02 -8.92
N GLY A 192 -13.22 -13.57 -7.99
CA GLY A 192 -12.27 -14.62 -8.28
C GLY A 192 -11.04 -14.18 -9.06
N ALA A 193 -10.79 -12.87 -9.21
CA ALA A 193 -9.60 -12.36 -9.88
C ALA A 193 -8.32 -12.87 -9.20
N TRP A 194 -7.32 -13.26 -10.00
CA TRP A 194 -6.06 -13.76 -9.50
C TRP A 194 -5.09 -12.62 -9.25
N ARG A 195 -4.32 -12.72 -8.17
CA ARG A 195 -3.28 -11.77 -7.82
C ARG A 195 -2.02 -12.52 -7.42
N ILE A 196 -0.89 -12.15 -7.99
CA ILE A 196 0.41 -12.67 -7.58
C ILE A 196 1.15 -11.61 -6.77
N GLY A 197 1.86 -12.07 -5.74
CA GLY A 197 2.74 -11.28 -4.89
C GLY A 197 4.12 -11.92 -4.80
N VAL A 198 5.11 -11.37 -5.50
CA VAL A 198 6.54 -11.66 -5.29
C VAL A 198 7.06 -10.65 -4.26
N LEU A 199 7.10 -11.02 -2.98
CA LEU A 199 7.45 -10.11 -1.88
C LEU A 199 8.95 -10.04 -1.62
N PRO A 200 9.49 -8.83 -1.37
CA PRO A 200 8.82 -7.52 -1.27
C PRO A 200 8.74 -6.73 -2.60
N THR A 201 8.78 -7.36 -3.76
CA THR A 201 9.03 -6.65 -5.04
C THR A 201 7.79 -6.22 -5.83
N MET A 202 6.80 -7.12 -5.97
CA MET A 202 5.82 -7.25 -7.07
C MET A 202 4.45 -7.72 -6.57
N THR A 203 3.35 -6.95 -6.69
CA THR A 203 1.97 -7.42 -6.47
C THR A 203 1.17 -6.86 -7.59
N THR A 204 0.49 -7.75 -8.29
CA THR A 204 -0.31 -7.33 -9.42
C THR A 204 -1.36 -8.38 -9.71
N GLU A 205 -2.44 -7.94 -10.34
CA GLU A 205 -3.44 -8.85 -10.86
C GLU A 205 -2.87 -9.62 -12.04
N ILE A 206 -3.21 -10.90 -12.14
CA ILE A 206 -2.87 -11.74 -13.27
C ILE A 206 -4.13 -12.39 -13.81
N ASP A 207 -4.10 -12.79 -15.07
CA ASP A 207 -5.16 -13.62 -15.60
C ASP A 207 -5.00 -15.09 -15.17
N VAL A 208 -6.02 -15.88 -15.49
CA VAL A 208 -6.02 -17.32 -15.21
C VAL A 208 -4.90 -18.06 -15.95
N SER A 209 -4.40 -17.54 -17.07
CA SER A 209 -3.31 -18.16 -17.83
C SER A 209 -1.97 -18.00 -17.11
N GLY A 210 -1.72 -16.84 -16.50
CA GLY A 210 -0.58 -16.61 -15.62
C GLY A 210 -0.61 -17.52 -14.39
N ALA A 211 -1.79 -17.68 -13.76
CA ALA A 211 -1.95 -18.59 -12.63
C ALA A 211 -1.70 -20.06 -13.02
N ARG A 212 -2.14 -20.49 -14.21
CA ARG A 212 -1.83 -21.81 -14.77
C ARG A 212 -0.35 -22.00 -15.06
N ALA A 213 0.29 -21.00 -15.66
CA ALA A 213 1.72 -21.02 -15.95
C ALA A 213 2.54 -21.18 -14.67
N LEU A 214 2.16 -20.49 -13.58
CA LEU A 214 2.77 -20.69 -12.27
C LEU A 214 2.57 -22.13 -11.77
N ALA A 215 1.35 -22.67 -11.86
CA ALA A 215 1.07 -24.05 -11.44
C ALA A 215 1.95 -25.08 -12.17
N ASP A 216 2.21 -24.86 -13.46
CA ASP A 216 3.05 -25.73 -14.27
C ASP A 216 4.53 -25.62 -13.91
N ALA A 217 5.03 -24.40 -13.65
CA ALA A 217 6.39 -24.19 -13.14
C ALA A 217 6.62 -24.87 -11.79
N LEU A 218 5.64 -24.82 -10.87
CA LEU A 218 5.76 -25.41 -9.54
C LEU A 218 5.86 -26.94 -9.55
N VAL A 219 5.31 -27.63 -10.56
CA VAL A 219 5.40 -29.11 -10.64
C VAL A 219 6.45 -29.63 -11.62
N THR A 220 7.02 -28.75 -12.44
CA THR A 220 7.97 -29.13 -13.49
C THR A 220 9.31 -28.47 -13.19
N PRO A 221 10.20 -29.13 -12.43
CA PRO A 221 11.53 -28.60 -12.14
C PRO A 221 12.25 -28.16 -13.42
N GLY A 222 12.84 -26.96 -13.39
CA GLY A 222 13.53 -26.36 -14.53
C GLY A 222 12.64 -25.76 -15.63
N LEU A 223 11.31 -25.88 -15.52
CA LEU A 223 10.40 -25.16 -16.43
C LEU A 223 10.38 -23.68 -16.08
N GLU A 224 10.84 -22.85 -17.01
CA GLU A 224 10.65 -21.40 -16.93
C GLU A 224 9.30 -21.04 -17.58
N ALA A 225 8.33 -20.64 -16.76
CA ALA A 225 6.99 -20.28 -17.20
C ALA A 225 6.81 -18.75 -17.15
N THR A 226 6.19 -18.19 -18.19
CA THR A 226 5.82 -16.77 -18.19
C THR A 226 4.49 -16.59 -17.48
N VAL A 227 4.49 -15.85 -16.38
CA VAL A 227 3.30 -15.57 -15.57
C VAL A 227 2.65 -14.25 -15.95
N ILE A 228 3.47 -13.27 -16.34
CA ILE A 228 3.01 -11.94 -16.78
C ILE A 228 3.86 -11.51 -17.97
N GLU A 229 3.22 -10.95 -18.97
CA GLU A 229 3.88 -10.22 -20.05
C GLU A 229 3.05 -8.99 -20.40
N ASN A 230 3.63 -7.81 -20.20
CA ASN A 230 3.03 -6.53 -20.57
C ASN A 230 4.09 -5.60 -21.17
N ASP A 231 3.70 -4.37 -21.46
CA ASP A 231 4.53 -3.31 -22.02
C ASP A 231 5.66 -2.84 -21.08
N ARG A 232 5.56 -3.12 -19.78
CA ARG A 232 6.50 -2.67 -18.74
C ARG A 232 7.52 -3.74 -18.35
N TYR A 233 7.08 -4.99 -18.20
CA TYR A 233 7.92 -6.12 -17.82
C TYR A 233 7.32 -7.47 -18.21
N ARG A 234 8.21 -8.47 -18.29
CA ARG A 234 7.88 -9.89 -18.27
C ARG A 234 8.28 -10.49 -16.93
N LEU A 235 7.37 -11.20 -16.28
CA LEU A 235 7.66 -12.03 -15.11
C LEU A 235 7.71 -13.49 -15.53
N THR A 236 8.87 -14.12 -15.38
CA THR A 236 9.01 -15.58 -15.48
C THR A 236 9.27 -16.22 -14.12
N VAL A 237 8.78 -17.44 -13.93
CA VAL A 237 8.96 -18.22 -12.71
C VAL A 237 9.52 -19.59 -13.08
N ALA A 238 10.54 -20.02 -12.34
CA ALA A 238 11.12 -21.35 -12.44
C ALA A 238 11.38 -21.93 -11.05
N VAL A 239 11.37 -23.27 -10.95
CA VAL A 239 11.70 -23.98 -9.71
C VAL A 239 12.91 -24.88 -9.93
N GLU A 240 13.93 -24.72 -9.09
CA GLU A 240 15.15 -25.52 -9.13
C GLU A 240 15.68 -25.70 -7.70
N ASP A 241 16.00 -26.94 -7.30
CA ASP A 241 16.63 -27.27 -6.02
C ASP A 241 16.02 -26.58 -4.78
N GLY A 242 14.70 -26.65 -4.64
CA GLY A 242 13.99 -26.03 -3.51
C GLY A 242 13.99 -24.50 -3.54
N THR A 243 14.31 -23.90 -4.69
CA THR A 243 14.27 -22.45 -4.91
C THR A 243 13.25 -22.12 -5.98
N VAL A 244 12.36 -21.19 -5.68
CA VAL A 244 11.50 -20.54 -6.67
C VAL A 244 12.18 -19.26 -7.11
N LEU A 245 12.60 -19.20 -8.37
CA LEU A 245 13.21 -18.04 -9.00
C LEU A 245 12.14 -17.24 -9.75
N CYS A 246 11.94 -15.99 -9.37
CA CYS A 246 11.07 -15.03 -10.05
C CYS A 246 11.95 -14.01 -10.78
N ARG A 247 11.84 -13.94 -12.11
CA ARG A 247 12.65 -13.04 -12.93
C ARG A 247 11.79 -12.00 -13.62
N PHE A 248 12.09 -10.73 -13.37
CA PHE A 248 11.48 -9.58 -14.03
C PHE A 248 12.42 -9.09 -15.13
N THR A 249 11.91 -8.99 -16.35
CA THR A 249 12.69 -8.49 -17.50
C THR A 249 12.00 -7.28 -18.11
N SER A 250 12.71 -6.16 -18.24
CA SER A 250 12.20 -4.97 -18.95
C SER A 250 12.20 -5.18 -20.47
N PRO A 251 11.12 -4.85 -21.19
CA PRO A 251 11.09 -4.87 -22.65
C PRO A 251 12.01 -3.78 -23.20
N GLY A 252 12.83 -4.11 -24.20
CA GLY A 252 13.66 -3.14 -24.92
C GLY A 252 15.02 -2.82 -24.30
N GLU A 253 15.17 -2.87 -22.97
CA GLU A 253 16.44 -2.55 -22.30
C GLU A 253 17.23 -3.75 -21.80
N GLY A 254 16.59 -4.93 -21.73
CA GLY A 254 17.25 -6.17 -21.30
C GLY A 254 17.68 -6.16 -19.83
N ARG A 255 17.17 -5.24 -19.01
CA ARG A 255 17.41 -5.26 -17.56
C ARG A 255 16.64 -6.39 -16.91
N VAL A 256 17.30 -7.03 -15.96
CA VAL A 256 16.78 -8.19 -15.24
C VAL A 256 16.87 -7.95 -13.74
N LEU A 257 15.76 -8.16 -13.04
CA LEU A 257 15.70 -8.27 -11.58
C LEU A 257 15.30 -9.69 -11.22
N GLU A 258 15.94 -10.28 -10.21
CA GLU A 258 15.66 -11.64 -9.77
C GLU A 258 15.37 -11.71 -8.28
N GLU A 259 14.18 -12.20 -7.96
CA GLU A 259 13.79 -12.56 -6.60
C GLU A 259 13.79 -14.08 -6.43
N ARG A 260 14.12 -14.52 -5.22
CA ARG A 260 14.27 -15.94 -4.92
C ARG A 260 13.63 -16.27 -3.59
N VAL A 261 12.74 -17.26 -3.60
CA VAL A 261 12.26 -17.92 -2.38
C VAL A 261 13.03 -19.21 -2.24
N ARG A 262 13.94 -19.30 -1.27
CA ARG A 262 14.88 -20.43 -1.13
C ARG A 262 14.46 -21.37 -0.02
N GLY A 263 15.17 -22.50 0.09
CA GLY A 263 15.06 -23.41 1.24
C GLY A 263 13.70 -24.11 1.35
N LEU A 264 12.94 -24.16 0.25
CA LEU A 264 11.63 -24.78 0.24
C LEU A 264 11.76 -26.30 0.14
N ASP A 265 11.03 -27.00 1.01
CA ASP A 265 10.86 -28.44 0.90
C ASP A 265 10.07 -28.78 -0.38
N ALA A 266 10.49 -29.85 -1.08
CA ALA A 266 9.81 -30.34 -2.27
C ALA A 266 8.32 -30.69 -2.00
N GLU A 267 8.00 -31.18 -0.80
CA GLU A 267 6.62 -31.45 -0.38
C GLU A 267 5.80 -30.16 -0.24
N VAL A 268 6.40 -29.07 0.24
CA VAL A 268 5.75 -27.75 0.35
C VAL A 268 5.42 -27.20 -1.03
N ILE A 269 6.35 -27.30 -1.97
CA ILE A 269 6.15 -26.90 -3.37
C ILE A 269 5.03 -27.74 -3.99
N ALA A 270 5.13 -29.07 -3.88
CA ALA A 270 4.15 -29.99 -4.47
C ALA A 270 2.74 -29.81 -3.87
N ARG A 271 2.63 -29.56 -2.56
CA ARG A 271 1.35 -29.26 -1.91
C ARG A 271 0.73 -27.99 -2.46
N ASN A 272 1.48 -26.89 -2.50
CA ASN A 272 0.99 -25.62 -3.04
C ASN A 272 0.58 -25.73 -4.51
N ALA A 273 1.34 -26.49 -5.30
CA ALA A 273 1.01 -26.73 -6.70
C ALA A 273 -0.31 -27.50 -6.87
N ARG A 274 -0.58 -28.50 -6.01
CA ARG A 274 -1.87 -29.20 -5.99
C ARG A 274 -3.02 -28.27 -5.59
N THR A 275 -2.86 -27.52 -4.51
CA THR A 275 -3.85 -26.53 -4.07
C THR A 275 -4.20 -25.54 -5.19
N LEU A 276 -3.19 -25.03 -5.90
CA LEU A 276 -3.39 -24.13 -7.02
C LEU A 276 -4.15 -24.79 -8.18
N ARG A 277 -3.79 -26.02 -8.55
CA ARG A 277 -4.47 -26.76 -9.62
C ARG A 277 -5.94 -27.03 -9.29
N ASP A 278 -6.23 -27.41 -8.05
CA ASP A 278 -7.59 -27.64 -7.58
C ASP A 278 -8.39 -26.32 -7.62
N ALA A 279 -7.80 -25.21 -7.18
CA ALA A 279 -8.42 -23.89 -7.24
C ALA A 279 -8.65 -23.37 -8.67
N LEU A 280 -7.84 -23.78 -9.64
CA LEU A 280 -7.99 -23.44 -11.06
C LEU A 280 -9.05 -24.29 -11.79
N ALA A 281 -9.42 -25.44 -11.21
CA ALA A 281 -10.43 -26.34 -11.75
C ALA A 281 -11.87 -26.00 -11.30
N GLY A 282 -12.01 -25.21 -10.23
CA GLY A 282 -13.28 -24.72 -9.68
C GLY A 282 -13.60 -23.28 -10.06
#